data_AF-A0A1G1IT68-F1
#
_entry.id   AF-A0A1G1IT68-F1
#
_cell.length_a   1.000
_cell.length_b   1.000
_cell.length_c   1.000
_cell.angle_alpha   90.00
_cell.angle_beta   90.00
_cell.angle_gamma   90.00
#
_symmetry.space_group_name_H-M   'P 1'
#
loop_
_entity.id
_entity.type
_entity.pdbx_description
1 polymer ?
#
loop_
_entity_poly.entity_id
_entity_poly.type
_entity_poly.pdbx_seq_one_letter_code
_entity_poly.pdbx_strand_id
1 'polypeptide(L)'
;MIISVYSIYQYIWGYPHTIECAKKINSSLLNPPHNIYAKNILINKRAIGTFPSPNILGGYLLMAFFLSLAILKNQVSHKRWFFAPPLIIIALMLTKSLGVWISFIAIFIILFFIPYNALKKHKVLLIISFACIAITMPFIILGRWDRITDLGNHHNSITMRFNYWKTAMAIIKDHPFIGIGPGNFQQMFLNYYELGWGTGTKYAHNIFLQLWLETGILGFISIFYLIIAFITKNALKSSYVFLAALIFFLHNLIDIIYFIPEAGLIWWAIMGLVF
;
A
#
# COMPACT_ATOMS: atom_id res chain seq x y z
N MET A 1 3.09 16.42 2.29
CA MET A 1 2.37 17.58 1.70
C MET A 1 2.72 17.77 0.23
N ILE A 2 3.99 18.00 -0.13
CA ILE A 2 4.41 18.21 -1.54
C ILE A 2 3.94 17.06 -2.44
N ILE A 3 4.21 15.81 -2.07
CA ILE A 3 3.76 14.63 -2.83
C ILE A 3 2.24 14.60 -3.01
N SER A 4 1.48 14.97 -1.97
CA SER A 4 0.01 15.02 -2.03
C SER A 4 -0.49 16.11 -2.99
N VAL A 5 0.09 17.31 -2.91
CA VAL A 5 -0.21 18.42 -3.83
C VAL A 5 0.14 18.03 -5.27
N TYR A 6 1.31 17.43 -5.48
CA TYR A 6 1.72 16.95 -6.79
C TYR A 6 0.79 15.84 -7.32
N SER A 7 0.32 14.93 -6.47
CA SER A 7 -0.64 13.89 -6.85
C SER A 7 -1.99 14.48 -7.29
N ILE A 8 -2.46 15.54 -6.61
CA ILE A 8 -3.67 16.28 -6.98
C ILE A 8 -3.45 17.01 -8.31
N TYR A 9 -2.31 17.70 -8.46
CA TYR A 9 -1.95 18.39 -9.69
C TYR A 9 -1.89 17.41 -10.88
N GLN A 10 -1.22 16.28 -10.70
CA GLN A 10 -1.08 15.22 -11.70
C GLN A 10 -2.47 14.71 -12.12
N TYR A 11 -3.38 14.51 -11.16
CA TYR A 11 -4.74 14.06 -11.45
C TYR A 11 -5.58 15.07 -12.24
N ILE A 12 -5.52 16.35 -11.85
CA ILE A 12 -6.38 17.41 -12.42
C ILE A 12 -5.84 17.92 -13.75
N TRP A 13 -4.54 18.23 -13.84
CA TRP A 13 -3.93 18.86 -15.01
C TRP A 13 -2.95 17.94 -15.73
N GLY A 14 -2.12 17.19 -15.00
CA GLY A 14 -1.06 16.38 -15.60
C GLY A 14 -1.59 15.29 -16.54
N TYR A 15 -2.59 14.51 -16.10
CA TYR A 15 -3.16 13.43 -16.90
C TYR A 15 -3.90 13.91 -18.15
N PRO A 16 -4.82 14.89 -18.09
CA PRO A 16 -5.43 15.43 -19.30
C PRO A 16 -4.42 15.92 -20.33
N HIS A 17 -3.40 16.68 -19.88
CA HIS A 17 -2.36 17.17 -20.78
C HIS A 17 -1.55 16.03 -21.42
N THR A 18 -1.16 15.03 -20.62
CA THR A 18 -0.43 13.85 -21.12
C THR A 18 -1.23 13.07 -22.16
N ILE A 19 -2.54 12.90 -21.93
CA ILE A 19 -3.45 12.24 -22.87
C ILE A 19 -3.55 13.03 -24.17
N GLU A 20 -3.66 14.36 -24.10
CA GLU A 20 -3.72 15.22 -25.27
C GLU A 20 -2.43 15.14 -26.10
N CYS A 21 -1.26 15.22 -25.46
CA CYS A 21 0.03 15.03 -26.12
C CYS A 21 0.16 13.65 -26.76
N ALA A 22 -0.23 12.58 -26.05
CA ALA A 22 -0.18 11.22 -26.57
C ALA A 22 -1.08 11.03 -27.81
N LYS A 23 -2.25 11.68 -27.84
CA LYS A 23 -3.12 11.71 -29.03
C LYS A 23 -2.48 12.47 -30.19
N LYS A 24 -1.87 13.62 -29.95
CA LYS A 24 -1.22 14.45 -31.00
C LYS A 24 -0.10 13.71 -31.72
N ILE A 25 0.69 12.91 -31.02
CA ILE A 25 1.81 12.16 -31.61
C ILE A 25 1.40 10.76 -32.11
N ASN A 26 0.09 10.47 -32.17
CA ASN A 26 -0.47 9.15 -32.51
C ASN A 26 0.22 8.00 -31.73
N SER A 27 0.44 8.22 -30.43
CA SER A 27 1.19 7.28 -29.59
C SER A 27 0.44 5.97 -29.40
N SER A 28 1.14 4.84 -29.52
CA SER A 28 0.65 3.52 -29.11
C SER A 28 0.39 3.41 -27.60
N LEU A 29 0.80 4.40 -26.79
CA LEU A 29 0.64 4.43 -25.35
C LEU A 29 -0.84 4.34 -24.89
N LEU A 30 -1.77 4.83 -25.72
CA LEU A 30 -3.21 4.77 -25.46
C LEU A 30 -3.90 3.55 -26.09
N ASN A 31 -3.19 2.77 -26.91
CA ASN A 31 -3.76 1.65 -27.65
C ASN A 31 -3.61 0.33 -26.85
N PRO A 32 -4.71 -0.26 -26.34
CA PRO A 32 -4.67 -1.63 -25.85
C PRO A 32 -4.40 -2.60 -27.02
N PRO A 33 -3.70 -3.73 -26.82
CA PRO A 33 -3.29 -4.32 -25.54
C PRO A 33 -1.90 -3.90 -25.03
N HIS A 34 -1.16 -3.09 -25.79
CA HIS A 34 0.28 -2.91 -25.56
C HIS A 34 0.67 -2.11 -24.31
N ASN A 35 -0.26 -1.36 -23.68
CA ASN A 35 0.04 -0.60 -22.46
C ASN A 35 -1.13 -0.51 -21.45
N ILE A 36 -1.56 -1.67 -20.94
CA ILE A 36 -2.63 -1.79 -19.91
C ILE A 36 -2.32 -0.93 -18.67
N TYR A 37 -1.05 -0.79 -18.31
CA TYR A 37 -0.60 0.02 -17.19
C TYR A 37 -0.84 1.52 -17.40
N ALA A 38 -0.44 2.08 -18.56
CA ALA A 38 -0.69 3.48 -18.90
C ALA A 38 -2.19 3.79 -18.96
N LYS A 39 -3.01 2.91 -19.56
CA LYS A 39 -4.48 3.01 -19.54
C LYS A 39 -5.02 3.04 -18.11
N ASN A 40 -4.52 2.16 -17.24
CA ASN A 40 -4.96 2.08 -15.85
C ASN A 40 -4.63 3.33 -15.02
N ILE A 41 -3.63 4.12 -15.40
CA ILE A 41 -3.21 5.31 -14.67
C ILE A 41 -3.82 6.56 -15.27
N LEU A 42 -3.64 6.76 -16.58
CA LEU A 42 -4.04 7.98 -17.28
C LEU A 42 -5.55 7.99 -17.53
N ILE A 43 -6.09 6.92 -18.13
CA ILE A 43 -7.51 6.87 -18.52
C ILE A 43 -8.40 6.68 -17.29
N ASN A 44 -8.07 5.71 -16.42
CA ASN A 44 -8.85 5.49 -15.18
C ASN A 44 -8.58 6.55 -14.09
N LYS A 45 -7.69 7.52 -14.38
CA LYS A 45 -7.25 8.59 -13.48
C LYS A 45 -6.92 8.06 -12.09
N ARG A 46 -5.77 7.38 -11.95
CA ARG A 46 -5.26 6.90 -10.66
C ARG A 46 -3.98 7.65 -10.34
N ALA A 47 -3.99 8.47 -9.29
CA ALA A 47 -2.81 9.22 -8.90
C ALA A 47 -1.65 8.28 -8.53
N ILE A 48 -0.46 8.57 -9.02
CA ILE A 48 0.79 7.88 -8.68
C ILE A 48 1.83 8.80 -8.04
N GLY A 49 1.66 10.13 -8.19
CA GLY A 49 2.65 11.09 -7.75
C GLY A 49 3.99 10.81 -8.42
N THR A 50 5.03 10.65 -7.62
CA THR A 50 6.38 10.25 -8.07
C THR A 50 6.64 8.76 -7.94
N PHE A 51 5.63 7.95 -7.60
CA PHE A 51 5.79 6.51 -7.35
C PHE A 51 5.45 5.65 -8.56
N PRO A 52 5.98 4.41 -8.63
CA PRO A 52 5.69 3.49 -9.73
C PRO A 52 4.28 2.90 -9.72
N SER A 53 3.47 3.10 -8.69
CA SER A 53 2.08 2.64 -8.70
C SER A 53 1.21 3.37 -7.68
N PRO A 54 -0.12 3.40 -7.88
CA PRO A 54 -1.03 4.02 -6.93
C PRO A 54 -1.03 3.33 -5.55
N ASN A 55 -0.69 2.03 -5.50
CA ASN A 55 -0.64 1.31 -4.23
C ASN A 55 0.58 1.74 -3.42
N ILE A 56 1.74 1.88 -4.06
CA ILE A 56 2.97 2.34 -3.41
C ILE A 56 2.78 3.77 -2.88
N LEU A 57 2.24 4.68 -3.71
CA LEU A 57 1.87 6.03 -3.27
C LEU A 57 0.93 5.98 -2.06
N GLY A 58 -0.13 5.18 -2.13
CA GLY A 58 -1.10 5.11 -1.05
C GLY A 58 -0.53 4.55 0.24
N GLY A 59 0.29 3.49 0.18
CA GLY A 59 1.00 2.97 1.35
C GLY A 59 1.93 4.00 1.99
N TYR A 60 2.65 4.78 1.19
CA TYR A 60 3.43 5.93 1.65
C TYR A 60 2.54 7.00 2.32
N LEU A 61 1.44 7.37 1.67
CA LEU A 61 0.52 8.40 2.17
C LEU A 61 -0.16 7.99 3.49
N LEU A 62 -0.41 6.69 3.72
CA LEU A 62 -0.92 6.19 4.99
C LEU A 62 0.06 6.46 6.15
N MET A 63 1.37 6.19 5.95
CA MET A 63 2.37 6.56 6.95
C MET A 63 2.41 8.07 7.17
N ALA A 64 2.44 8.84 6.07
CA ALA A 64 2.49 10.30 6.11
C ALA A 64 1.26 10.90 6.81
N PHE A 65 0.08 10.27 6.68
CA PHE A 65 -1.14 10.68 7.37
C PHE A 65 -0.95 10.63 8.89
N PHE A 66 -0.55 9.49 9.44
CA PHE A 66 -0.32 9.37 10.88
C PHE A 66 0.83 10.28 11.37
N LEU A 67 1.92 10.40 10.60
CA LEU A 67 2.98 11.35 10.95
C LEU A 67 2.51 12.81 10.98
N SER A 68 1.62 13.21 10.06
CA SER A 68 1.06 14.56 10.06
C SER A 68 0.23 14.84 11.32
N LEU A 69 -0.50 13.83 11.84
CA LEU A 69 -1.20 13.92 13.12
C LEU A 69 -0.23 14.00 14.31
N ALA A 70 0.90 13.28 14.25
CA ALA A 70 1.97 13.37 15.25
C ALA A 70 2.52 14.80 15.37
N ILE A 71 2.83 15.43 14.24
CA ILE A 71 3.35 16.80 14.18
C ILE A 71 2.32 17.80 14.72
N LEU A 72 1.05 17.66 14.31
CA LEU A 72 -0.03 18.54 14.78
C LEU A 72 -0.24 18.46 16.30
N LYS A 73 -0.02 17.28 16.90
CA LYS A 73 -0.10 17.09 18.34
C LYS A 73 1.05 17.73 19.11
N ASN A 74 2.27 17.71 18.56
CA ASN A 74 3.49 18.13 19.24
C ASN A 74 3.83 19.64 19.13
N GLN A 75 2.85 20.46 18.75
CA GLN A 75 2.90 21.94 18.76
C GLN A 75 3.98 22.66 17.95
N VAL A 76 4.73 21.97 17.08
CA VAL A 76 5.74 22.60 16.24
C VAL A 76 5.08 23.24 14.99
N SER A 77 4.89 24.57 15.00
CA SER A 77 4.47 25.37 13.83
C SER A 77 3.14 24.91 13.17
N HIS A 78 2.05 25.00 13.94
CA HIS A 78 0.73 24.45 13.56
C HIS A 78 0.14 24.93 12.22
N LYS A 79 0.38 26.18 11.80
CA LYS A 79 -0.38 26.79 10.69
C LYS A 79 -0.16 26.10 9.34
N ARG A 80 1.08 25.70 9.02
CA ARG A 80 1.38 25.06 7.72
C ARG A 80 1.03 23.57 7.68
N TRP A 81 1.05 22.90 8.83
CA TRP A 81 0.77 21.46 8.91
C TRP A 81 -0.72 21.15 9.06
N PHE A 82 -1.54 22.14 9.40
CA PHE A 82 -2.99 21.99 9.52
C PHE A 82 -3.64 21.45 8.23
N PHE A 83 -3.15 21.89 7.07
CA PHE A 83 -3.63 21.43 5.77
C PHE A 83 -3.06 20.08 5.33
N ALA A 84 -2.07 19.52 6.04
CA ALA A 84 -1.42 18.29 5.59
C ALA A 84 -2.32 17.05 5.64
N PRO A 85 -3.03 16.71 6.75
CA PRO A 85 -3.93 15.56 6.78
C PRO A 85 -5.02 15.59 5.68
N PRO A 86 -5.79 16.69 5.49
CA PRO A 86 -6.83 16.69 4.45
C PRO A 86 -6.26 16.56 3.05
N LEU A 87 -5.13 17.22 2.73
CA LEU A 87 -4.46 17.05 1.44
C LEU A 87 -4.00 15.60 1.21
N ILE A 88 -3.50 14.93 2.27
CA ILE A 88 -3.10 13.52 2.20
C ILE A 88 -4.31 12.62 1.96
N ILE A 89 -5.44 12.85 2.63
CA ILE A 89 -6.69 12.09 2.42
C ILE A 89 -7.21 12.27 1.00
N ILE A 90 -7.22 13.50 0.47
CA ILE A 90 -7.60 13.74 -0.92
C ILE A 90 -6.68 12.95 -1.86
N ALA A 91 -5.36 13.06 -1.70
CA ALA A 91 -4.42 12.30 -2.53
C ALA A 91 -4.61 10.77 -2.40
N LEU A 92 -4.89 10.26 -1.20
CA LEU A 92 -5.22 8.85 -0.94
C LEU A 92 -6.46 8.40 -1.73
N MET A 93 -7.53 9.21 -1.75
CA MET A 93 -8.74 8.93 -2.53
C MET A 93 -8.43 8.85 -4.03
N LEU A 94 -7.57 9.75 -4.55
CA LEU A 94 -7.18 9.78 -5.96
C LEU A 94 -6.36 8.55 -6.40
N THR A 95 -5.75 7.80 -5.48
CA THR A 95 -5.06 6.54 -5.82
C THR A 95 -6.02 5.43 -6.28
N LYS A 96 -7.28 5.49 -5.82
CA LYS A 96 -8.32 4.45 -6.02
C LYS A 96 -7.81 3.03 -5.69
N SER A 97 -6.91 2.90 -4.71
CA SER A 97 -6.32 1.60 -4.35
C SER A 97 -7.11 0.91 -3.24
N LEU A 98 -7.81 -0.17 -3.57
CA LEU A 98 -8.55 -0.98 -2.59
C LEU A 98 -7.64 -1.46 -1.45
N GLY A 99 -6.40 -1.87 -1.75
CA GLY A 99 -5.49 -2.36 -0.72
C GLY A 99 -5.16 -1.30 0.33
N VAL A 100 -4.87 -0.07 -0.11
CA VAL A 100 -4.60 1.05 0.80
C VAL A 100 -5.76 1.28 1.77
N TRP A 101 -6.97 1.25 1.24
CA TRP A 101 -8.20 1.44 1.99
C TRP A 101 -8.52 0.27 2.94
N ILE A 102 -8.26 -0.97 2.53
CA ILE A 102 -8.36 -2.15 3.40
C ILE A 102 -7.37 -2.05 4.56
N SER A 103 -6.11 -1.67 4.30
CA SER A 103 -5.11 -1.47 5.35
C SER A 103 -5.54 -0.36 6.32
N PHE A 104 -6.11 0.72 5.80
CA PHE A 104 -6.59 1.83 6.62
C PHE A 104 -7.78 1.43 7.49
N ILE A 105 -8.73 0.64 6.98
CA ILE A 105 -9.79 0.05 7.82
C ILE A 105 -9.17 -0.87 8.88
N ALA A 106 -8.26 -1.76 8.49
CA ALA A 106 -7.69 -2.77 9.37
C ALA A 106 -7.03 -2.16 10.62
N ILE A 107 -6.31 -1.03 10.47
CA ILE A 107 -5.71 -0.36 11.62
C ILE A 107 -6.75 0.18 12.60
N PHE A 108 -7.89 0.69 12.11
CA PHE A 108 -8.96 1.16 13.00
C PHE A 108 -9.70 0.02 13.68
N ILE A 109 -9.87 -1.12 13.00
CA ILE A 109 -10.41 -2.33 13.63
C ILE A 109 -9.47 -2.78 14.76
N ILE A 110 -8.16 -2.83 14.52
CA ILE A 110 -7.17 -3.16 15.56
C ILE A 110 -7.27 -2.18 16.73
N LEU A 111 -7.35 -0.88 16.44
CA LEU A 111 -7.54 0.14 17.48
C LEU A 111 -8.86 -0.04 18.25
N PHE A 112 -9.95 -0.49 17.61
CA PHE A 112 -11.22 -0.73 18.30
C PHE A 112 -11.12 -1.80 19.39
N PHE A 113 -10.30 -2.83 19.19
CA PHE A 113 -10.10 -3.92 20.14
C PHE A 113 -9.08 -3.61 21.25
N ILE A 114 -8.32 -2.51 21.17
CA ILE A 114 -7.43 -2.10 22.26
C ILE A 114 -8.28 -1.59 23.44
N PRO A 115 -7.98 -1.99 24.69
CA PRO A 115 -8.79 -1.64 25.85
C PRO A 115 -9.10 -0.14 25.95
N TYR A 116 -10.37 0.17 26.19
CA TYR A 116 -10.92 1.52 26.26
C TYR A 116 -10.10 2.50 27.10
N ASN A 117 -9.58 2.04 28.25
CA ASN A 117 -8.80 2.85 29.17
C ASN A 117 -7.48 3.35 28.57
N ALA A 118 -6.89 2.61 27.62
CA ALA A 118 -5.70 3.03 26.89
C ALA A 118 -6.01 4.05 25.76
N LEU A 119 -7.27 4.11 25.31
CA LEU A 119 -7.71 4.87 24.14
C LEU A 119 -8.63 6.05 24.43
N LYS A 120 -8.92 6.39 25.70
CA LYS A 120 -9.78 7.54 26.05
C LYS A 120 -9.44 8.82 25.26
N LYS A 121 -8.15 9.06 24.98
CA LYS A 121 -7.62 10.21 24.20
C LYS A 121 -7.79 10.12 22.67
N HIS A 122 -8.19 8.98 22.10
CA HIS A 122 -8.25 8.74 20.64
C HIS A 122 -9.67 8.39 20.13
N LYS A 123 -10.69 8.41 20.98
CA LYS A 123 -12.08 8.11 20.57
C LYS A 123 -12.61 8.97 19.42
N VAL A 124 -12.34 10.28 19.48
CA VAL A 124 -12.78 11.21 18.44
C VAL A 124 -12.14 10.85 17.10
N LEU A 125 -10.87 10.42 17.11
CA LEU A 125 -10.19 9.94 15.92
C LEU A 125 -10.83 8.66 15.37
N LEU A 126 -11.21 7.71 16.23
CA LEU A 126 -11.92 6.49 15.81
C LEU A 126 -13.25 6.80 15.14
N ILE A 127 -14.04 7.70 15.73
CA ILE A 127 -15.35 8.11 15.18
C ILE A 127 -15.18 8.85 13.85
N ILE A 128 -14.28 9.83 13.80
CA ILE A 128 -13.97 10.57 12.56
C ILE A 128 -13.48 9.62 11.48
N SER A 129 -12.63 8.66 11.83
CA SER A 129 -12.09 7.71 10.86
C SER A 129 -13.14 6.75 10.34
N PHE A 130 -14.03 6.27 11.21
CA PHE A 130 -15.17 5.45 10.81
C PHE A 130 -16.12 6.22 9.89
N ALA A 131 -16.40 7.49 10.19
CA ALA A 131 -17.19 8.37 9.34
C ALA A 131 -16.50 8.61 7.98
N CYS A 132 -15.19 8.89 7.96
CA CYS A 132 -14.42 9.04 6.73
C CYS A 132 -14.44 7.77 5.88
N ILE A 133 -14.29 6.59 6.49
CA ILE A 133 -14.37 5.30 5.81
C ILE A 133 -15.77 5.07 5.24
N ALA A 134 -16.82 5.29 6.04
CA ALA A 134 -18.21 5.13 5.61
C ALA A 134 -18.56 6.04 4.43
N ILE A 135 -18.03 7.26 4.41
CA ILE A 135 -18.23 8.22 3.30
C ILE A 135 -17.43 7.81 2.07
N THR A 136 -16.18 7.36 2.22
CA THR A 136 -15.26 7.15 1.09
C THR A 136 -15.38 5.77 0.44
N MET A 137 -15.74 4.73 1.19
CA MET A 137 -15.85 3.35 0.69
C MET A 137 -16.83 3.18 -0.47
N PRO A 138 -18.05 3.74 -0.44
CA PRO A 138 -19.00 3.62 -1.54
C PRO A 138 -18.42 4.14 -2.87
N PHE A 139 -17.72 5.27 -2.87
CA PHE A 139 -17.11 5.83 -4.07
C PHE A 139 -16.02 4.93 -4.66
N ILE A 140 -15.26 4.25 -3.80
CA ILE A 140 -14.20 3.33 -4.23
C ILE A 140 -14.80 2.04 -4.78
N ILE A 141 -15.81 1.49 -4.12
CA ILE A 141 -16.51 0.28 -4.54
C ILE A 141 -17.22 0.51 -5.87
N LEU A 142 -18.01 1.58 -5.98
CA LEU A 142 -18.71 1.93 -7.22
C LEU A 142 -17.73 2.21 -8.37
N GLY A 143 -16.64 2.94 -8.10
CA GLY A 143 -15.61 3.21 -9.11
C GLY A 143 -14.76 1.99 -9.49
N ARG A 144 -14.94 0.84 -8.85
CA ARG A 144 -14.18 -0.39 -9.10
C ARG A 144 -15.04 -1.64 -9.15
N TRP A 145 -16.36 -1.50 -9.32
CA TRP A 145 -17.32 -2.59 -9.23
C TRP A 145 -16.94 -3.75 -10.13
N ASP A 146 -16.67 -3.48 -11.41
CA ASP A 146 -16.27 -4.50 -12.39
C ASP A 146 -15.02 -5.27 -11.96
N ARG A 147 -14.05 -4.61 -11.31
CA ARG A 147 -12.85 -5.31 -10.82
C ARG A 147 -13.08 -6.09 -9.53
N ILE A 148 -14.15 -5.80 -8.79
CA ILE A 148 -14.49 -6.55 -7.58
C ILE A 148 -15.30 -7.78 -7.97
N THR A 149 -16.13 -7.69 -9.01
CA THR A 149 -17.03 -8.76 -9.45
C THR A 149 -16.42 -9.66 -10.53
N ASP A 150 -15.61 -9.13 -11.45
CA ASP A 150 -14.95 -9.90 -12.51
C ASP A 150 -13.63 -10.51 -12.01
N LEU A 151 -13.74 -11.49 -11.11
CA LEU A 151 -12.60 -12.27 -10.62
C LEU A 151 -12.10 -13.29 -11.66
N GLY A 152 -12.91 -13.57 -12.70
CA GLY A 152 -12.54 -14.42 -13.83
C GLY A 152 -11.48 -13.79 -14.73
N ASN A 153 -11.42 -12.46 -14.81
CA ASN A 153 -10.45 -11.74 -15.63
C ASN A 153 -9.01 -11.83 -15.08
N HIS A 154 -8.10 -12.42 -15.85
CA HIS A 154 -6.71 -12.64 -15.44
C HIS A 154 -5.88 -11.36 -15.37
N HIS A 155 -6.34 -10.26 -15.97
CA HIS A 155 -5.73 -8.93 -15.82
C HIS A 155 -6.24 -8.19 -14.58
N ASN A 156 -7.13 -8.81 -13.79
CA ASN A 156 -7.57 -8.27 -12.52
C ASN A 156 -6.45 -8.38 -11.47
N SER A 157 -6.12 -7.25 -10.85
CA SER A 157 -5.10 -7.17 -9.80
C SER A 157 -5.37 -8.08 -8.59
N ILE A 158 -6.63 -8.42 -8.30
CA ILE A 158 -6.97 -9.31 -7.19
C ILE A 158 -6.62 -10.75 -7.57
N THR A 159 -7.12 -11.21 -8.72
CA THR A 159 -6.87 -12.54 -9.28
C THR A 159 -5.37 -12.78 -9.49
N MET A 160 -4.64 -11.79 -10.03
CA MET A 160 -3.17 -11.88 -10.18
C MET A 160 -2.47 -12.11 -8.83
N ARG A 161 -2.83 -11.39 -7.77
CA ARG A 161 -2.23 -11.60 -6.44
C ARG A 161 -2.51 -12.98 -5.87
N PHE A 162 -3.74 -13.50 -6.01
CA PHE A 162 -4.03 -14.86 -5.59
C PHE A 162 -3.17 -15.89 -6.32
N ASN A 163 -2.97 -15.69 -7.63
CA ASN A 163 -2.07 -16.54 -8.40
C ASN A 163 -0.61 -16.42 -7.91
N TYR A 164 -0.14 -15.20 -7.63
CA TYR A 164 1.19 -14.99 -7.05
C TYR A 164 1.38 -15.68 -5.70
N TRP A 165 0.37 -15.64 -4.84
CA TRP A 165 0.41 -16.30 -3.53
C TRP A 165 0.38 -17.82 -3.66
N LYS A 166 -0.42 -18.37 -4.57
CA LYS A 166 -0.42 -19.80 -4.87
C LYS A 166 0.96 -20.27 -5.34
N THR A 167 1.56 -19.55 -6.28
CA THR A 167 2.91 -19.86 -6.79
C THR A 167 3.98 -19.70 -5.71
N ALA A 168 3.93 -18.63 -4.90
CA ALA A 168 4.83 -18.44 -3.77
C ALA A 168 4.74 -19.59 -2.77
N MET A 169 3.52 -20.05 -2.45
CA MET A 169 3.31 -21.20 -1.57
C MET A 169 3.83 -22.51 -2.17
N ALA A 170 3.74 -22.71 -3.48
CA ALA A 170 4.32 -23.88 -4.15
C ALA A 170 5.85 -23.87 -4.02
N ILE A 171 6.49 -22.73 -4.29
CA ILE A 171 7.95 -22.56 -4.12
C ILE A 171 8.37 -22.78 -2.66
N ILE A 172 7.60 -22.26 -1.69
CA ILE A 172 7.87 -22.45 -0.26
C ILE A 172 7.81 -23.93 0.12
N LYS A 173 6.90 -24.72 -0.46
CA LYS A 173 6.82 -26.16 -0.16
C LYS A 173 8.06 -26.91 -0.60
N ASP A 174 8.67 -26.50 -1.71
CA ASP A 174 9.87 -27.13 -2.26
C ASP A 174 11.16 -26.61 -1.60
N HIS A 175 11.15 -25.37 -1.09
CA HIS A 175 12.30 -24.70 -0.46
C HIS A 175 11.99 -24.06 0.91
N PRO A 176 11.43 -24.78 1.91
CA PRO A 176 10.87 -24.17 3.11
C PRO A 176 11.91 -23.62 4.10
N PHE A 177 13.11 -24.22 4.14
CA PHE A 177 14.10 -23.95 5.20
C PHE A 177 15.07 -22.84 4.86
N ILE A 178 15.70 -22.91 3.68
CA ILE A 178 16.72 -21.96 3.22
C ILE A 178 16.10 -20.89 2.30
N GLY A 179 14.96 -21.20 1.68
CA GLY A 179 14.39 -20.37 0.62
C GLY A 179 15.17 -20.48 -0.69
N ILE A 180 14.79 -19.65 -1.65
CA ILE A 180 15.39 -19.59 -3.00
C ILE A 180 16.43 -18.47 -3.16
N GLY A 181 16.72 -17.72 -2.10
CA GLY A 181 17.61 -16.56 -2.12
C GLY A 181 16.90 -15.25 -2.49
N PRO A 182 17.36 -14.10 -1.96
CA PRO A 182 16.76 -12.79 -2.24
C PRO A 182 16.77 -12.41 -3.72
N GLY A 183 15.65 -11.89 -4.22
CA GLY A 183 15.51 -11.43 -5.61
C GLY A 183 15.25 -12.52 -6.65
N ASN A 184 15.27 -13.80 -6.25
CA ASN A 184 15.11 -14.92 -7.19
C ASN A 184 13.65 -15.28 -7.50
N PHE A 185 12.67 -14.62 -6.86
CA PHE A 185 11.26 -14.92 -7.08
C PHE A 185 10.85 -14.81 -8.54
N GLN A 186 11.30 -13.77 -9.25
CA GLN A 186 10.93 -13.58 -10.67
C GLN A 186 11.35 -14.76 -11.54
N GLN A 187 12.56 -15.26 -11.34
CA GLN A 187 13.11 -16.36 -12.11
C GLN A 187 12.40 -17.66 -11.76
N MET A 188 12.18 -17.93 -10.47
CA MET A 188 11.55 -19.16 -10.04
C MET A 188 10.05 -19.19 -10.32
N PHE A 189 9.38 -18.03 -10.30
CA PHE A 189 7.97 -17.91 -10.61
C PHE A 189 7.62 -18.55 -11.95
N LEU A 190 8.43 -18.33 -12.99
CA LEU A 190 8.20 -18.87 -14.33
C LEU A 190 8.27 -20.41 -14.39
N ASN A 191 9.01 -21.05 -13.49
CA ASN A 191 9.12 -22.52 -13.43
C ASN A 191 7.89 -23.18 -12.78
N TYR A 192 7.19 -22.46 -11.91
CA TYR A 192 6.01 -22.94 -11.18
C TYR A 192 4.69 -22.44 -11.77
N TYR A 193 4.78 -21.50 -12.70
CA TYR A 193 3.61 -20.91 -13.31
C TYR A 193 3.26 -21.67 -14.59
N GLU A 194 2.09 -22.33 -14.61
CA GLU A 194 1.55 -22.92 -15.83
C GLU A 194 1.49 -21.83 -16.93
N LEU A 195 2.13 -22.11 -18.07
CA LEU A 195 2.50 -21.17 -19.15
C LEU A 195 1.36 -20.36 -19.81
N GLY A 196 0.14 -20.32 -19.26
CA GLY A 196 -1.03 -19.73 -19.90
C GLY A 196 -1.52 -18.36 -19.39
N TRP A 197 -1.04 -17.83 -18.25
CA TRP A 197 -1.85 -16.86 -17.48
C TRP A 197 -1.17 -15.53 -17.09
N GLY A 198 0.01 -15.18 -17.61
CA GLY A 198 0.61 -13.86 -17.35
C GLY A 198 2.10 -13.71 -17.70
N THR A 199 2.54 -12.46 -17.85
CA THR A 199 3.96 -12.09 -17.87
C THR A 199 4.48 -12.13 -16.42
N GLY A 200 5.61 -12.78 -16.16
CA GLY A 200 6.10 -13.04 -14.79
C GLY A 200 6.15 -11.79 -13.87
N THR A 201 6.01 -12.00 -12.56
CA THR A 201 6.07 -10.93 -11.55
C THR A 201 7.42 -10.92 -10.82
N LYS A 202 7.87 -9.74 -10.39
CA LYS A 202 9.07 -9.61 -9.53
C LYS A 202 8.81 -9.99 -8.08
N TYR A 203 7.56 -9.88 -7.64
CA TYR A 203 7.21 -9.94 -6.23
C TYR A 203 5.89 -10.68 -6.00
N ALA A 204 5.77 -11.34 -4.85
CA ALA A 204 4.56 -12.01 -4.41
C ALA A 204 3.44 -11.04 -4.01
N HIS A 205 3.73 -9.73 -3.89
CA HIS A 205 2.81 -8.72 -3.36
C HIS A 205 2.22 -9.08 -1.99
N ASN A 206 3.03 -9.75 -1.17
CA ASN A 206 2.83 -10.01 0.25
C ASN A 206 4.22 -10.20 0.84
N ILE A 207 4.63 -9.30 1.74
CA ILE A 207 6.01 -9.32 2.26
C ILE A 207 6.32 -10.59 3.04
N PHE A 208 5.33 -11.19 3.70
CA PHE A 208 5.52 -12.37 4.53
C PHE A 208 5.80 -13.61 3.67
N LEU A 209 5.04 -13.77 2.59
CA LEU A 209 5.30 -14.81 1.59
C LEU A 209 6.65 -14.57 0.90
N GLN A 210 6.95 -13.32 0.53
CA GLN A 210 8.24 -12.98 -0.09
C GLN A 210 9.42 -13.32 0.83
N LEU A 211 9.34 -12.94 2.10
CA LEU A 211 10.41 -13.19 3.05
C LEU A 211 10.59 -14.69 3.28
N TRP A 212 9.51 -15.45 3.46
CA TRP A 212 9.63 -16.90 3.63
C TRP A 212 10.19 -17.57 2.39
N LEU A 213 9.69 -17.26 1.20
CA LEU A 213 10.18 -17.92 -0.02
C LEU A 213 11.65 -17.56 -0.29
N GLU A 214 12.11 -16.34 -0.01
CA GLU A 214 13.48 -15.92 -0.34
C GLU A 214 14.51 -16.26 0.73
N THR A 215 14.14 -16.18 2.01
CA THR A 215 15.06 -16.33 3.14
C THR A 215 14.84 -17.61 3.96
N GLY A 216 13.82 -18.38 3.57
CA GLY A 216 13.41 -19.57 4.30
C GLY A 216 12.77 -19.25 5.65
N ILE A 217 12.46 -20.31 6.41
CA ILE A 217 11.74 -20.19 7.67
C ILE A 217 12.50 -19.38 8.73
N LEU A 218 13.84 -19.42 8.73
CA LEU A 218 14.66 -18.71 9.71
C LEU A 218 14.56 -17.19 9.53
N GLY A 219 14.70 -16.70 8.30
CA GLY A 219 14.55 -15.26 8.02
C GLY A 219 13.11 -14.78 8.24
N PHE A 220 12.12 -15.60 7.85
CA PHE A 220 10.71 -15.34 8.14
C PHE A 220 10.43 -15.18 9.64
N ILE A 221 10.82 -16.16 10.46
CA ILE A 221 10.61 -16.13 11.92
C ILE A 221 11.34 -14.94 12.53
N SER A 222 12.55 -14.63 12.08
CA SER A 222 13.34 -13.51 12.62
C SER A 222 12.63 -12.17 12.44
N ILE A 223 12.12 -11.89 11.24
CA ILE A 223 11.37 -10.65 10.97
C ILE A 223 10.04 -10.69 11.71
N PHE A 224 9.33 -11.81 11.70
CA PHE A 224 8.05 -11.94 12.39
C PHE A 224 8.18 -11.70 13.90
N TYR A 225 9.25 -12.22 14.51
CA TYR A 225 9.60 -11.96 15.90
C TYR A 225 9.86 -10.47 16.14
N LEU A 226 10.64 -9.80 15.30
CA LEU A 226 10.91 -8.36 15.44
C LEU A 226 9.62 -7.53 15.37
N ILE A 227 8.68 -7.92 14.50
CA ILE A 227 7.36 -7.26 14.37
C ILE A 227 6.56 -7.44 15.66
N ILE A 228 6.45 -8.67 16.17
CA ILE A 228 5.72 -8.95 17.41
C ILE A 228 6.36 -8.21 18.59
N ALA A 229 7.68 -8.28 18.73
CA ALA A 229 8.40 -7.60 19.79
C ALA A 229 8.21 -6.07 19.73
N PHE A 230 8.22 -5.50 18.52
CA PHE A 230 7.94 -4.07 18.32
C PHE A 230 6.51 -3.71 18.76
N ILE A 231 5.52 -4.49 18.32
CA ILE A 231 4.11 -4.25 18.65
C ILE A 231 3.89 -4.40 20.15
N THR A 232 4.33 -5.49 20.77
CA THR A 232 4.08 -5.75 22.20
C THR A 232 4.75 -4.71 23.10
N LYS A 233 5.99 -4.31 22.79
CA LYS A 233 6.72 -3.29 23.57
C LYS A 233 6.09 -1.90 23.48
N ASN A 234 5.45 -1.57 22.35
CA ASN A 234 5.00 -0.21 22.06
C ASN A 234 3.48 -0.03 21.96
N ALA A 235 2.68 -1.10 22.01
CA ALA A 235 1.22 -1.06 21.83
C ALA A 235 0.52 -0.06 22.76
N LEU A 236 0.99 0.06 24.00
CA LEU A 236 0.40 0.95 24.99
C LEU A 236 0.82 2.42 24.82
N LYS A 237 1.91 2.71 24.09
CA LYS A 237 2.35 4.11 23.85
C LYS A 237 1.30 4.90 23.06
N SER A 238 0.49 4.22 22.22
CA SER A 238 -0.61 4.80 21.44
C SER A 238 -0.23 6.16 20.83
N SER A 239 0.94 6.22 20.19
CA SER A 239 1.45 7.42 19.53
C SER A 239 1.12 7.36 18.04
N TYR A 240 0.92 8.52 17.42
CA TYR A 240 0.73 8.59 15.98
C TYR A 240 1.93 8.07 15.19
N VAL A 241 3.14 8.19 15.74
CA VAL A 241 4.37 7.63 15.15
C VAL A 241 4.32 6.09 15.16
N PHE A 242 3.82 5.48 16.25
CA PHE A 242 3.60 4.02 16.31
C PHE A 242 2.55 3.57 15.28
N LEU A 243 1.46 4.31 15.10
CA LEU A 243 0.46 4.00 14.08
C LEU A 243 1.01 4.11 12.66
N ALA A 244 1.91 5.07 12.41
CA ALA A 244 2.63 5.18 11.14
C ALA A 244 3.51 3.95 10.86
N ALA A 245 4.19 3.42 11.88
CA ALA A 245 4.96 2.17 11.75
C ALA A 245 4.05 0.95 11.52
N LEU A 246 2.94 0.86 12.25
CA LEU A 246 2.02 -0.27 12.19
C LEU A 246 1.27 -0.35 10.85
N ILE A 247 0.79 0.79 10.33
CA ILE A 247 0.03 0.81 9.07
C ILE A 247 0.87 0.34 7.88
N PHE A 248 2.19 0.58 7.92
CA PHE A 248 3.10 0.09 6.91
C PHE A 248 3.11 -1.44 6.86
N PHE A 249 3.17 -2.12 8.00
CA PHE A 249 3.08 -3.58 8.04
C PHE A 249 1.74 -4.10 7.52
N LEU A 250 0.64 -3.48 7.95
CA LEU A 250 -0.70 -3.85 7.51
C LEU A 250 -0.86 -3.68 5.99
N HIS A 251 -0.21 -2.69 5.39
CA HIS A 251 -0.20 -2.54 3.95
C HIS A 251 0.67 -3.57 3.23
N ASN A 252 1.82 -3.94 3.81
CA ASN A 252 2.69 -4.96 3.23
C ASN A 252 2.13 -6.40 3.33
N LEU A 253 1.00 -6.63 4.02
CA LEU A 253 0.25 -7.90 3.94
C LEU A 253 -0.31 -8.16 2.54
N ILE A 254 -0.56 -7.10 1.77
CA ILE A 254 -1.28 -7.16 0.48
C ILE A 254 -0.56 -6.40 -0.64
N ASP A 255 0.59 -5.82 -0.33
CA ASP A 255 1.50 -5.23 -1.30
C ASP A 255 2.95 -5.32 -0.80
N ILE A 256 3.91 -4.75 -1.54
CA ILE A 256 5.34 -4.95 -1.25
C ILE A 256 6.15 -3.64 -1.23
N ILE A 257 5.57 -2.62 -0.60
CA ILE A 257 6.18 -1.29 -0.51
C ILE A 257 7.52 -1.29 0.26
N TYR A 258 7.82 -2.33 1.02
CA TYR A 258 9.09 -2.49 1.73
C TYR A 258 10.33 -2.41 0.82
N PHE A 259 10.28 -2.99 -0.38
CA PHE A 259 11.40 -2.97 -1.32
C PHE A 259 11.54 -1.65 -2.09
N ILE A 260 10.66 -0.68 -1.84
CA ILE A 260 10.75 0.66 -2.40
C ILE A 260 11.60 1.50 -1.44
N PRO A 261 12.84 1.89 -1.80
CA PRO A 261 13.79 2.51 -0.87
C PRO A 261 13.22 3.71 -0.13
N GLU A 262 12.44 4.55 -0.83
CA GLU A 262 11.82 5.75 -0.28
C GLU A 262 10.83 5.41 0.83
N ALA A 263 10.09 4.31 0.71
CA ALA A 263 9.14 3.88 1.72
C ALA A 263 9.81 3.07 2.84
N GLY A 264 10.72 2.15 2.48
CA GLY A 264 11.44 1.30 3.43
C GLY A 264 12.36 2.07 4.37
N LEU A 265 13.13 3.04 3.87
CA LEU A 265 14.03 3.86 4.69
C LEU A 265 13.26 4.75 5.67
N ILE A 266 12.18 5.38 5.20
CA ILE A 266 11.31 6.19 6.05
C ILE A 266 10.70 5.32 7.15
N TRP A 267 10.26 4.12 6.79
CA TRP A 267 9.70 3.19 7.77
C TRP A 267 10.72 2.80 8.86
N TRP A 268 11.96 2.48 8.51
CA TRP A 268 13.02 2.23 9.50
C TRP A 268 13.30 3.44 10.40
N ALA A 269 13.28 4.66 9.86
CA ALA A 269 13.42 5.87 10.66
C ALA A 269 12.24 6.04 11.65
N ILE A 270 11.00 5.79 11.20
CA ILE A 270 9.82 5.82 12.07
C ILE A 270 9.94 4.77 13.18
N MET A 271 10.38 3.55 12.87
CA MET A 271 10.61 2.51 13.88
C MET A 271 11.60 2.96 14.95
N GLY A 272 12.72 3.58 14.54
CA GLY A 272 13.71 4.15 15.46
C GLY A 272 13.15 5.25 16.37
N LEU A 273 12.24 6.09 15.86
CA LEU A 273 11.60 7.15 16.65
C LEU A 273 10.57 6.63 17.68
N VAL A 274 10.09 5.40 17.53
CA VAL A 274 9.12 4.80 18.47
C VAL A 274 9.81 4.15 19.66
N PHE A 275 11.01 3.59 19.46
CA PHE A 275 11.79 2.95 20.52
C PHE A 275 12.20 3.95 21.59
#